data_AF-A0A7W6ZVD4-F1
#
_entry.id   AF-A0A7W6ZVD4-F1
#
_cell.length_a   1.000
_cell.length_b   1.000
_cell.length_c   1.000
_cell.angle_alpha   90.00
_cell.angle_beta   90.00
_cell.angle_gamma   90.00
#
_symmetry.space_group_name_H-M   'P 1'
#
loop_
_entity.id
_entity.type
_entity.pdbx_description
1 polymer ?
#
loop_
_entity_poly.entity_id
_entity_poly.type
_entity_poly.pdbx_seq_one_letter_code
_entity_poly.pdbx_strand_id
1 'polypeptide(L)'
;MALAAGHRPCFFCRRDAAKAFRAAWAGAKGQAEPSAAAMDAVLHSERMERGRKRIHPLPGPLSELADGTIIAASGFAYTIASGRAFRWTEHGYEPSQKLAHAEGMLTPPSTFMALRGGYRPILHPMIG
;
A
#
# COMPACT_ATOMS: atom_id res chain seq x y z
N MET A 1 3.99 13.47 -10.43
CA MET A 1 3.27 13.37 -9.14
C MET A 1 2.70 11.97 -9.00
N ALA A 2 3.49 11.06 -8.44
CA ALA A 2 3.07 9.68 -8.21
C ALA A 2 2.78 9.50 -6.72
N LEU A 3 1.62 8.92 -6.40
CA LEU A 3 1.36 8.41 -5.07
C LEU A 3 2.42 7.33 -4.83
N ALA A 4 3.41 7.59 -3.98
CA ALA A 4 4.24 6.52 -3.45
C ALA A 4 3.26 5.52 -2.81
N ALA A 5 3.19 4.31 -3.37
CA ALA A 5 2.27 3.29 -2.87
C ALA A 5 2.49 3.15 -1.34
N GLY A 6 1.42 2.92 -0.58
CA GLY A 6 1.48 2.93 0.89
C GLY A 6 1.34 4.29 1.60
N HIS A 7 1.27 5.43 0.89
CA HIS A 7 0.88 6.72 1.50
C HIS A 7 -0.63 6.96 1.42
N ARG A 8 -1.22 7.38 2.55
CA ARG A 8 -2.63 7.81 2.60
C ARG A 8 -2.81 9.05 1.72
N PRO A 9 -3.86 9.12 0.88
CA PRO A 9 -4.15 10.34 0.12
C PRO A 9 -4.41 11.53 1.03
N CYS A 10 -3.83 12.68 0.69
CA CYS A 10 -4.01 13.91 1.46
C CYS A 10 -5.45 14.42 1.33
N PHE A 11 -6.11 14.72 2.45
CA PHE A 11 -7.47 15.28 2.49
C PHE A 11 -7.57 16.71 1.92
N PHE A 12 -6.45 17.44 1.83
CA PHE A 12 -6.39 18.78 1.27
C PHE A 12 -6.22 18.76 -0.26
N CYS A 13 -5.31 17.93 -0.79
CA CYS A 13 -4.99 17.91 -2.23
C CYS A 13 -5.79 16.87 -3.03
N ARG A 14 -6.21 15.77 -2.38
CA ARG A 14 -6.88 14.63 -3.02
C ARG A 14 -8.07 14.17 -2.21
N ARG A 15 -8.98 15.10 -1.91
CA ARG A 15 -10.10 14.92 -0.99
C ARG A 15 -10.95 13.69 -1.30
N ASP A 16 -11.32 13.46 -2.56
CA ASP A 16 -12.18 12.33 -2.94
C ASP A 16 -11.47 10.99 -2.77
N ALA A 17 -10.19 10.91 -3.15
CA ALA A 17 -9.37 9.73 -2.88
C ALA A 17 -9.21 9.47 -1.37
N ALA A 18 -9.10 10.54 -0.58
CA ALA A 18 -8.97 10.44 0.87
C ALA A 18 -10.28 9.98 1.55
N LYS A 19 -11.43 10.45 1.06
CA LYS A 19 -12.76 9.96 1.48
C LYS A 19 -12.96 8.49 1.08
N ALA A 20 -12.64 8.12 -0.16
CA ALA A 20 -12.73 6.73 -0.62
C ALA A 20 -11.83 5.80 0.20
N PHE A 21 -10.61 6.23 0.51
CA PHE A 21 -9.71 5.49 1.39
C PHE A 21 -10.30 5.30 2.79
N ARG A 22 -10.86 6.38 3.37
CA ARG A 22 -11.48 6.34 4.70
C ARG A 22 -12.70 5.41 4.75
N ALA A 23 -13.55 5.47 3.73
CA ALA A 23 -14.73 4.61 3.62
C ALA A 23 -14.32 3.13 3.48
N ALA A 24 -13.35 2.82 2.62
CA ALA A 24 -12.84 1.46 2.45
C ALA A 24 -12.16 0.94 3.72
N TRP A 25 -11.40 1.78 4.43
CA TRP A 25 -10.82 1.44 5.73
C TRP A 25 -11.89 1.12 6.77
N ALA A 26 -12.90 1.99 6.89
CA ALA A 26 -13.99 1.83 7.83
C ALA A 26 -14.79 0.54 7.55
N GLY A 27 -15.14 0.31 6.28
CA GLY A 27 -15.82 -0.91 5.84
C GLY A 27 -14.99 -2.17 6.09
N ALA A 28 -13.69 -2.15 5.79
CA ALA A 28 -12.80 -3.29 6.01
C ALA A 28 -12.59 -3.64 7.49
N LYS A 29 -12.75 -2.67 8.40
CA LYS A 29 -12.65 -2.86 9.84
C LYS A 29 -14.00 -3.01 10.55
N GLY A 30 -15.12 -2.88 9.84
CA GLY A 30 -16.46 -2.92 10.44
C GLY A 30 -16.70 -1.82 11.49
N GLN A 31 -16.09 -0.64 11.30
CA GLN A 31 -16.14 0.47 12.26
C GLN A 31 -16.66 1.75 11.62
N ALA A 32 -17.00 2.75 12.45
CA ALA A 32 -17.27 4.10 11.98
C ALA A 32 -16.04 4.73 11.30
N GLU A 33 -16.28 5.68 10.40
CA GLU A 33 -15.22 6.39 9.68
C GLU A 33 -14.29 7.14 10.66
N PRO A 34 -13.00 6.77 10.75
CA PRO A 34 -12.07 7.40 11.67
C PRO A 34 -11.68 8.82 11.21
N SER A 35 -11.23 9.65 12.16
CA SER A 35 -10.63 10.94 11.81
C SER A 35 -9.32 10.75 11.03
N ALA A 36 -8.90 11.79 10.30
CA ALA A 36 -7.62 11.80 9.61
C ALA A 36 -6.45 11.51 10.56
N ALA A 37 -6.44 12.17 11.72
CA ALA A 37 -5.42 12.00 12.75
C ALA A 37 -5.40 10.59 13.34
N ALA A 38 -6.56 9.97 13.56
CA ALA A 38 -6.64 8.59 14.05
C ALA A 38 -6.06 7.60 13.03
N MET A 39 -6.37 7.77 11.73
CA MET A 39 -5.75 6.97 10.67
C MET A 39 -4.23 7.19 10.61
N ASP A 40 -3.77 8.43 10.69
CA ASP A 40 -2.34 8.74 10.65
C ASP A 40 -1.57 8.13 11.82
N ALA A 41 -2.14 8.14 13.03
CA ALA A 41 -1.54 7.51 14.20
C ALA A 41 -1.37 5.99 14.03
N VAL A 42 -2.40 5.30 13.51
CA VAL A 42 -2.33 3.86 13.20
C VAL A 42 -1.29 3.60 12.10
N LEU A 43 -1.32 4.38 11.02
CA LEU A 43 -0.38 4.21 9.92
C LEU A 43 1.06 4.51 10.34
N HIS A 44 1.28 5.44 11.27
CA HIS A 44 2.61 5.73 11.78
C HIS A 44 3.18 4.53 12.56
N SER A 45 2.40 3.91 13.45
CA SER A 45 2.83 2.74 14.22
C SER A 45 2.98 1.47 13.36
N GLU A 46 2.20 1.36 12.29
CA GLU A 46 2.33 0.26 11.33
C GLU A 46 3.54 0.42 10.40
N ARG A 47 3.99 1.65 10.11
CA ARG A 47 5.13 1.87 9.19
C ARG A 47 6.49 1.70 9.85
N MET A 48 6.61 1.96 11.15
CA MET A 48 7.90 2.05 11.81
C MET A 48 8.02 1.05 12.96
N GLU A 49 9.12 0.32 12.99
CA GLU A 49 9.53 -0.50 14.12
C GLU A 49 10.98 -0.18 14.46
N ARG A 50 11.24 0.29 15.70
CA ARG A 50 12.58 0.64 16.19
C ARG A 50 13.37 1.56 15.24
N GLY A 51 12.69 2.54 14.63
CA GLY A 51 13.30 3.51 13.71
C GLY A 51 13.55 3.00 12.30
N ARG A 52 13.11 1.77 11.95
CA ARG A 52 13.22 1.20 10.61
C ARG A 52 11.83 0.97 10.01
N LYS A 53 11.77 0.88 8.67
CA LYS A 53 10.54 0.46 7.97
C LYS A 53 10.15 -0.92 8.48
N ARG A 54 8.91 -1.04 8.95
CA ARG A 54 8.36 -2.31 9.41
C ARG A 54 7.98 -3.18 8.22
N ILE A 55 8.38 -4.44 8.28
CA ILE A 55 7.98 -5.47 7.31
C ILE A 55 6.92 -6.33 7.98
N HIS A 56 5.75 -6.40 7.36
CA HIS A 56 4.61 -7.18 7.83
C HIS A 56 4.57 -8.54 7.14
N PRO A 57 4.06 -9.60 7.80
CA PRO A 57 3.85 -10.89 7.16
C PRO A 57 2.96 -10.77 5.91
N LEU A 58 3.22 -11.62 4.91
CA LEU A 58 2.36 -11.70 3.74
C LEU A 58 1.04 -12.38 4.12
N PRO A 59 -0.12 -11.81 3.74
CA PRO A 59 -1.43 -12.39 4.03
C PRO A 59 -1.82 -13.53 3.09
N GLY A 60 -0.97 -13.89 2.12
CA GLY A 60 -1.23 -14.89 1.09
C GLY A 60 -0.14 -14.89 0.01
N PRO A 61 -0.33 -15.64 -1.10
CA PRO A 61 0.62 -15.68 -2.20
C PRO A 61 0.69 -14.32 -2.91
N LEU A 62 1.85 -14.01 -3.50
CA LEU A 62 2.12 -12.71 -4.13
C LEU A 62 1.14 -12.35 -5.26
N SER A 63 0.63 -13.35 -5.97
CA SER A 63 -0.36 -13.19 -7.05
C SER A 63 -1.75 -12.79 -6.56
N GLU A 64 -2.07 -12.99 -5.28
CA GLU A 64 -3.36 -12.66 -4.67
C GLU A 64 -3.34 -11.35 -3.89
N LEU A 65 -2.17 -10.70 -3.79
CA LEU A 65 -2.07 -9.41 -3.14
C LEU A 65 -2.83 -8.36 -3.93
N ALA A 66 -3.54 -7.48 -3.21
CA ALA A 66 -4.29 -6.40 -3.81
C ALA A 66 -3.35 -5.41 -4.55
N ASP A 67 -3.80 -4.90 -5.69
CA ASP A 67 -3.06 -3.90 -6.45
C ASP A 67 -2.74 -2.66 -5.59
N GLY A 68 -1.51 -2.16 -5.74
CA GLY A 68 -0.96 -1.08 -4.91
C GLY A 68 -0.32 -1.57 -3.60
N THR A 69 -0.29 -2.88 -3.35
CA THR A 69 0.49 -3.45 -2.24
C THR A 69 1.99 -3.29 -2.53
N ILE A 70 2.75 -2.73 -1.59
CA ILE A 70 4.21 -2.72 -1.63
C ILE A 70 4.75 -3.87 -0.80
N ILE A 71 5.68 -4.62 -1.36
CA ILE A 71 6.44 -5.68 -0.71
C ILE A 71 7.94 -5.38 -0.72
N ALA A 72 8.67 -5.96 0.23
CA ALA A 72 10.12 -6.03 0.24
C ALA A 72 10.55 -7.40 -0.29
N ALA A 73 11.43 -7.41 -1.29
CA ALA A 73 12.02 -8.63 -1.85
C ALA A 73 13.47 -8.38 -2.28
N SER A 74 14.40 -9.23 -1.85
CA SER A 74 15.83 -9.17 -2.18
C SER A 74 16.45 -7.79 -1.92
N GLY A 75 16.03 -7.11 -0.85
CA GLY A 75 16.51 -5.77 -0.49
C GLY A 75 15.91 -4.61 -1.30
N PHE A 76 14.95 -4.88 -2.20
CA PHE A 76 14.26 -3.85 -2.97
C PHE A 76 12.77 -3.77 -2.64
N ALA A 77 12.16 -2.62 -2.93
CA ALA A 77 10.73 -2.42 -2.80
C ALA A 77 10.04 -2.66 -4.16
N TYR A 78 8.93 -3.39 -4.14
CA TYR A 78 8.12 -3.67 -5.31
C TYR A 78 6.67 -3.29 -5.07
N THR A 79 6.02 -2.69 -6.05
CA THR A 79 4.56 -2.49 -6.06
C THR A 79 3.92 -3.63 -6.84
N ILE A 80 2.89 -4.26 -6.26
CA ILE A 80 2.07 -5.27 -6.93
C ILE A 80 0.98 -4.57 -7.74
N ALA A 81 0.82 -5.00 -8.99
CA ALA A 81 -0.32 -4.67 -9.84
C ALA A 81 -0.60 -5.83 -10.81
N SER A 82 -1.87 -6.20 -10.97
CA SER A 82 -2.32 -7.28 -11.85
C SER A 82 -1.56 -8.60 -11.59
N GLY A 83 -1.25 -8.89 -10.31
CA GLY A 83 -0.51 -10.08 -9.89
C GLY A 83 0.98 -10.09 -10.26
N ARG A 84 1.55 -8.95 -10.72
CA ARG A 84 2.97 -8.80 -11.07
C ARG A 84 3.65 -7.77 -10.19
N ALA A 85 4.96 -7.89 -10.02
CA ALA A 85 5.76 -7.01 -9.19
C ALA A 85 6.55 -6.01 -10.04
N PHE A 86 6.45 -4.73 -9.69
CA PHE A 86 7.16 -3.63 -10.35
C PHE A 86 8.17 -3.05 -9.36
N ARG A 87 9.46 -3.20 -9.65
CA ARG A 87 10.52 -2.71 -8.76
C ARG A 87 10.53 -1.19 -8.78
N TRP A 88 10.50 -0.60 -7.59
CA TRP A 88 10.70 0.83 -7.43
C TRP A 88 12.17 1.20 -7.53
N THR A 89 12.44 2.30 -8.22
CA THR A 89 13.75 2.95 -8.35
C THR A 89 13.57 4.46 -8.21
N GLU A 90 14.67 5.19 -8.03
CA GLU A 90 14.63 6.66 -7.96
C GLU A 90 14.13 7.30 -9.28
N HIS A 91 14.28 6.60 -10.41
CA HIS A 91 13.79 7.03 -11.72
C HIS A 91 12.36 6.55 -12.02
N GLY A 92 11.73 5.81 -11.10
CA GLY A 92 10.36 5.32 -11.22
C GLY A 92 10.25 3.81 -11.08
N TYR A 93 9.75 3.10 -12.10
CA TYR A 93 9.51 1.66 -12.03
C TYR A 93 10.19 0.90 -13.16
N GLU A 94 10.77 -0.25 -12.83
CA GLU A 94 11.28 -1.20 -13.81
C GLU A 94 10.15 -2.07 -14.38
N PRO A 95 10.37 -2.73 -15.53
CA PRO A 95 9.44 -3.69 -16.11
C PRO A 95 9.00 -4.77 -15.11
N SER A 96 7.74 -5.21 -15.26
CA SER A 96 7.14 -6.13 -14.31
C SER A 96 7.73 -7.54 -14.37
N GLN A 97 7.96 -8.12 -13.20
CA GLN A 97 8.50 -9.45 -13.04
C GLN A 97 7.62 -10.31 -12.12
N LYS A 98 7.74 -11.63 -12.27
CA LYS A 98 7.22 -12.57 -11.28
C LYS A 98 8.28 -12.75 -10.19
N LEU A 99 7.88 -12.57 -8.95
CA LEU A 99 8.74 -12.89 -7.80
C LEU A 99 8.36 -14.26 -7.27
N ALA A 100 9.37 -15.08 -6.96
CA ALA A 100 9.17 -16.37 -6.29
C ALA A 100 8.98 -16.20 -4.77
N HIS A 101 9.63 -15.18 -4.19
CA HIS A 101 9.62 -14.93 -2.77
C HIS A 101 9.64 -13.43 -2.47
N ALA A 102 9.16 -13.05 -1.29
CA ALA A 102 9.29 -11.71 -0.72
C ALA A 102 9.43 -11.83 0.80
N GLU A 103 10.25 -10.98 1.41
CA GLU A 103 10.42 -10.93 2.87
C GLU A 103 9.13 -10.53 3.60
N GLY A 104 8.29 -9.73 2.95
CA GLY A 104 7.01 -9.31 3.50
C GLY A 104 6.46 -8.05 2.87
N MET A 105 5.41 -7.52 3.47
CA MET A 105 4.69 -6.35 3.01
C MET A 105 5.21 -5.08 3.72
N LEU A 106 5.57 -4.07 2.95
CA LEU A 106 5.87 -2.72 3.44
C LEU A 106 4.60 -1.86 3.54
N THR A 107 3.57 -2.20 2.77
CA THR A 107 2.25 -1.59 2.94
C THR A 107 1.71 -1.86 4.35
N PRO A 108 1.28 -0.84 5.09
CA PRO A 108 0.67 -1.02 6.40
C PRO A 108 -0.55 -1.96 6.34
N PRO A 109 -0.76 -2.87 7.30
CA PRO A 109 -1.88 -3.81 7.30
C PRO A 109 -3.23 -3.11 7.12
N SER A 110 -3.42 -1.94 7.73
CA SER A 110 -4.67 -1.22 7.58
C SER A 110 -4.84 -0.58 6.19
N THR A 111 -3.76 -0.17 5.52
CA THR A 111 -3.79 0.22 4.11
C THR A 111 -4.12 -0.98 3.22
N PHE A 112 -3.49 -2.13 3.47
CA PHE A 112 -3.78 -3.36 2.73
C PHE A 112 -5.24 -3.77 2.82
N MET A 113 -5.84 -3.68 4.01
CA MET A 113 -7.27 -3.94 4.21
C MET A 113 -8.15 -2.98 3.42
N ALA A 114 -7.80 -1.69 3.34
CA ALA A 114 -8.53 -0.74 2.50
C ALA A 114 -8.44 -1.10 1.00
N LEU A 115 -7.25 -1.53 0.52
CA LEU A 115 -7.07 -2.00 -0.87
C LEU A 115 -7.95 -3.21 -1.18
N ARG A 116 -7.95 -4.21 -0.27
CA ARG A 116 -8.86 -5.36 -0.35
C ARG A 116 -10.33 -4.96 -0.29
N GLY A 117 -10.66 -3.95 0.52
CA GLY A 117 -12.00 -3.38 0.66
C GLY A 117 -12.48 -2.52 -0.52
N GLY A 118 -11.77 -2.53 -1.65
CA GLY A 118 -12.21 -1.87 -2.88
C GLY A 118 -11.55 -0.51 -3.13
N TYR A 119 -10.67 -0.02 -2.24
CA TYR A 119 -9.90 1.18 -2.54
C TYR A 119 -8.95 0.90 -3.72
N ARG A 120 -8.97 1.78 -4.72
CA ARG A 120 -8.08 1.71 -5.90
C ARG A 120 -7.20 2.95 -5.94
N PRO A 121 -5.90 2.86 -5.58
CA PRO A 121 -4.99 3.96 -5.71
C PRO A 121 -4.68 4.24 -7.19
N ILE A 122 -4.35 5.49 -7.50
CA ILE A 122 -3.76 5.81 -8.79
C ILE A 122 -2.31 5.34 -8.77
N LEU A 123 -2.00 4.36 -9.61
CA LEU A 123 -0.65 3.82 -9.76
C LEU A 123 0.20 4.73 -10.67
N HIS A 124 1.52 4.59 -10.59
CA HIS A 124 2.42 5.31 -11.48
C HIS A 124 2.15 4.89 -12.94
N PRO A 125 2.19 5.79 -13.94
CA PRO A 125 1.99 5.44 -15.36
C PRO A 125 2.92 4.35 -15.94
N MET A 126 3.96 3.95 -15.21
CA MET A 126 4.88 2.87 -15.61
C MET A 126 4.44 1.51 -15.04
N ILE A 127 3.42 1.50 -14.20
CA ILE A 127 2.73 0.33 -13.69
C ILE A 127 1.48 0.16 -14.54
N GLY A 128 1.43 -0.90 -15.35
CA GLY A 128 0.39 -1.18 -16.34
C GLY A 128 -0.12 -2.61 -16.21
#